data_AF-A0A380DU74-F1
#
_entry.id   AF-A0A380DU74-F1
#
_cell.length_a   1.000
_cell.length_b   1.000
_cell.length_c   1.000
_cell.angle_alpha   90.00
_cell.angle_beta   90.00
_cell.angle_gamma   90.00
#
_symmetry.space_group_name_H-M   'P 1'
#
loop_
_entity.id
_entity.type
_entity.pdbx_description
1 polymer ?
#
loop_
_entity_poly.entity_id
_entity_poly.type
_entity_poly.pdbx_seq_one_letter_code
_entity_poly.pdbx_strand_id
1 'polypeptide(L)' 'MGKEINKAIGQDATVSLFDEFDKKLYTYGDNWGRGGEVLYQAFGLKMQPEQQKLTAKAGWAEVKQEEIEKICW' A
#
# COMPACT_ATOMS: atom_id res chain seq x y z
N MET A 1 -13.67 -0.15 13.87
CA MET A 1 -12.47 0.41 13.23
C MET A 1 -12.30 0.00 11.76
N GLY A 2 -11.61 -1.09 11.37
CA GLY A 2 -11.37 -1.40 9.95
C GLY A 2 -12.63 -1.49 9.07
N LYS A 3 -13.69 -2.11 9.59
CA LYS A 3 -15.01 -2.16 8.93
C LYS A 3 -15.67 -0.79 8.75
N GLU A 4 -15.46 0.14 9.68
CA GLU A 4 -16.01 1.49 9.60
C GLU A 4 -15.24 2.33 8.58
N ILE A 5 -13.92 2.15 8.52
CA ILE A 5 -13.06 2.76 7.49
C ILE A 5 -13.51 2.28 6.10
N ASN A 6 -13.59 0.96 5.88
CA ASN A 6 -14.07 0.39 4.61
C ASN A 6 -15.48 0.87 4.23
N LYS A 7 -16.37 1.09 5.22
CA LYS A 7 -17.70 1.66 4.96
C LYS A 7 -17.64 3.13 4.53
N ALA A 8 -16.70 3.91 5.07
CA ALA A 8 -16.55 5.33 4.75
C ALA A 8 -15.86 5.56 3.39
N ILE A 9 -14.86 4.76 3.05
CA ILE A 9 -14.09 4.91 1.79
C ILE A 9 -14.68 4.12 0.62
N GLY A 10 -15.56 3.15 0.89
CA GLY A 10 -16.14 2.24 -0.09
C GLY A 10 -15.51 0.85 -0.01
N GLN A 11 -16.33 -0.20 -0.15
CA GLN A 11 -15.89 -1.60 0.02
C GLN A 11 -14.85 -2.04 -1.03
N ASP A 12 -14.77 -1.33 -2.15
CA ASP A 12 -13.85 -1.61 -3.25
C ASP A 12 -12.67 -0.64 -3.32
N ALA A 13 -12.59 0.31 -2.39
CA ALA A 13 -11.44 1.20 -2.31
C ALA A 13 -10.17 0.40 -2.00
N THR A 14 -9.12 0.72 -2.74
CA THR A 14 -7.76 0.27 -2.48
C THR A 14 -6.98 1.35 -1.75
N VAL A 15 -5.98 0.93 -0.98
CA VAL A 15 -5.09 1.83 -0.23
C VAL A 15 -3.66 1.52 -0.63
N SER A 16 -2.96 2.54 -1.11
CA SER A 16 -1.55 2.44 -1.46
C SER A 16 -0.68 3.05 -0.37
N LEU A 17 0.49 2.46 -0.13
CA LEU A 17 1.41 2.91 0.92
C LEU A 17 2.74 3.33 0.28
N PHE A 18 3.12 4.60 0.50
CA PHE A 18 4.38 5.16 0.03
C PHE A 18 5.18 5.81 1.16
N ASP A 19 6.50 5.77 1.02
CA ASP A 19 7.43 6.51 1.86
C ASP A 19 8.49 7.16 0.95
N GLU A 20 8.94 8.35 1.32
CA GLU A 20 10.07 9.01 0.67
C GLU A 20 11.31 8.79 1.55
N PHE A 21 12.28 8.03 1.03
CA PHE A 21 13.51 7.76 1.74
C PHE A 21 14.71 8.03 0.83
N ASP A 22 15.64 8.86 1.30
CA ASP A 22 16.83 9.28 0.54
C ASP A 22 16.50 9.79 -0.89
N LYS A 23 15.48 10.63 -1.00
CA LYS A 23 14.97 11.22 -2.26
C LYS A 23 14.47 10.19 -3.28
N LYS A 24 14.17 8.98 -2.83
CA LYS A 24 13.55 7.92 -3.63
C LYS A 24 12.20 7.57 -3.05
N LEU A 25 11.28 7.20 -3.93
CA LEU A 25 9.96 6.75 -3.56
C LEU A 25 9.98 5.25 -3.35
N TYR A 26 9.41 4.79 -2.24
CA TYR A 26 9.27 3.37 -1.93
C TYR A 26 7.81 3.03 -1.66
N THR A 27 7.46 1.78 -1.91
CA THR A 27 6.19 1.18 -1.52
C THR A 27 6.41 -0.12 -0.74
N TYR A 28 5.44 -0.52 0.07
CA TYR A 28 5.58 -1.58 1.07
C TYR A 28 4.42 -2.57 1.05
N GLY A 29 4.72 -3.82 1.35
CA GLY A 29 3.71 -4.85 1.54
C GLY A 29 3.03 -4.74 2.90
N ASP A 30 2.44 -5.85 3.34
CA ASP A 30 1.68 -5.93 4.59
C ASP A 30 2.53 -6.21 5.83
N ASN A 31 3.84 -6.44 5.69
CA ASN A 31 4.70 -6.88 6.79
C ASN A 31 6.14 -6.30 6.73
N TRP A 32 6.25 -4.99 6.52
CA TRP A 32 7.55 -4.27 6.47
C TRP A 32 7.55 -2.95 7.26
N GLY A 33 6.67 -2.84 8.25
CA GLY A 33 6.42 -1.63 9.01
C GLY A 33 5.68 -0.56 8.19
N ARG A 34 5.92 0.72 8.54
CA ARG A 34 5.30 1.90 7.88
C ARG A 34 3.76 1.90 7.94
N GLY A 35 3.18 1.06 8.79
CA GLY A 35 1.73 0.92 8.96
C GLY A 35 1.10 -0.18 8.09
N GLY A 36 1.88 -0.93 7.31
CA GLY A 36 1.37 -2.01 6.46
C GLY A 36 0.62 -3.09 7.25
N GLU A 37 1.13 -3.48 8.41
CA GLU A 37 0.50 -4.49 9.29
C GLU A 37 -0.87 -4.00 9.78
N VAL A 38 -0.99 -2.70 10.06
CA VAL A 38 -2.24 -2.12 10.55
C VAL A 38 -3.24 -1.94 9.41
N LEU A 39 -2.82 -1.39 8.27
CA LEU A 39 -3.69 -1.12 7.13
C LEU A 39 -4.20 -2.42 6.50
N TYR A 40 -3.31 -3.35 6.19
CA TYR A 40 -3.65 -4.51 5.35
C TYR A 40 -4.04 -5.74 6.17
N GLN A 41 -3.46 -5.94 7.37
CA GLN A 41 -3.82 -7.09 8.21
C GLN A 41 -4.88 -6.72 9.25
N ALA A 42 -4.60 -5.75 10.13
CA ALA A 42 -5.49 -5.43 11.25
C ALA A 42 -6.82 -4.79 10.81
N PHE A 43 -6.77 -3.87 9.84
CA PHE A 43 -7.94 -3.22 9.28
C PHE A 43 -8.53 -3.96 8.08
N GLY A 44 -7.74 -4.82 7.43
CA GLY A 44 -8.18 -5.58 6.27
C GLY A 44 -8.57 -4.68 5.09
N LEU A 45 -7.87 -3.56 4.92
CA LEU A 45 -8.05 -2.69 3.75
C LEU A 45 -7.43 -3.37 2.53
N LYS A 46 -8.00 -3.15 1.34
CA LYS A 46 -7.49 -3.74 0.10
C LYS A 46 -6.19 -3.03 -0.29
N MET A 47 -5.11 -3.78 -0.46
CA MET A 47 -3.89 -3.26 -1.08
C MET A 47 -4.10 -3.10 -2.58
N GLN A 48 -3.46 -2.10 -3.19
CA GLN A 48 -3.53 -1.92 -4.64
C GLN A 48 -2.79 -3.08 -5.37
N PRO A 49 -3.32 -3.60 -6.50
CA PRO A 49 -2.80 -4.83 -7.11
C PRO A 49 -1.35 -4.75 -7.63
N GLU A 50 -0.94 -3.63 -8.21
CA GLU A 50 0.43 -3.41 -8.67
C GLU A 50 1.39 -3.26 -7.49
N GLN A 51 0.99 -2.58 -6.41
CA GLN A 51 1.76 -2.58 -5.16
C GLN A 51 1.98 -4.00 -4.65
N GLN A 52 0.90 -4.79 -4.55
CA GLN A 52 0.98 -6.16 -4.07
C GLN A 52 1.94 -7.01 -4.91
N LYS A 53 1.91 -6.86 -6.24
CA LYS A 53 2.84 -7.55 -7.16
C LYS A 53 4.28 -7.12 -6.94
N LEU A 54 4.54 -5.82 -6.84
CA LEU A 54 5.89 -5.27 -6.66
C LEU A 54 6.51 -5.70 -5.33
N THR A 55 5.71 -5.74 -4.26
CA THR A 55 6.21 -6.04 -2.92
C THR A 55 6.15 -7.52 -2.55
N ALA A 56 5.54 -8.38 -3.38
CA ALA A 56 5.30 -9.80 -3.06
C ALA A 56 6.55 -10.61 -2.68
N LYS A 57 7.72 -10.27 -3.25
CA LYS A 57 8.97 -11.02 -2.99
C LYS A 57 9.77 -10.46 -1.82
N ALA A 58 9.97 -9.14 -1.79
CA ALA A 58 10.88 -8.48 -0.85
C ALA A 58 10.17 -7.79 0.33
N GLY A 59 8.84 -7.67 0.29
CA GLY A 59 8.07 -6.89 1.25
C GLY A 59 8.10 -5.38 0.99
N TRP A 60 8.91 -4.90 0.04
CA TRP A 60 9.04 -3.51 -0.36
C TRP A 60 9.59 -3.41 -1.78
N ALA A 61 9.43 -2.24 -2.41
CA ALA A 61 10.01 -1.94 -3.72
C ALA A 61 10.31 -0.44 -3.86
N GLU A 62 11.37 -0.10 -4.57
CA GLU A 62 11.59 1.27 -5.08
C GLU A 62 10.62 1.51 -6.24
N VAL A 63 9.93 2.65 -6.21
CA VAL A 63 8.98 3.08 -7.22
C VAL A 63 9.60 4.24 -7.97
N LYS A 64 9.66 4.14 -9.30
CA LYS A 64 9.99 5.31 -10.11
C LYS A 64 8.83 6.28 -10.05
N GLN A 65 9.12 7.56 -9.80
CA GLN A 65 8.07 8.58 -9.64
C GLN A 65 7.17 8.71 -10.87
N GLU A 66 7.69 8.42 -12.06
CA GLU A 66 6.92 8.35 -13.32
C GLU A 66 5.90 7.21 -13.39
N GLU A 67 6.02 6.18 -12.55
CA GLU A 67 5.15 5.01 -12.52
C GLU A 67 4.14 5.03 -11.36
N ILE A 68 4.12 6.11 -10.56
CA ILE A 68 3.26 6.23 -9.38
C ILE A 68 1.77 6.04 -9.72
N GLU A 69 1.34 6.50 -10.90
CA GLU A 69 -0.04 6.36 -11.36
C GLU A 69 -0.50 4.90 -11.42
N LYS A 70 0.39 3.96 -11.76
CA LYS A 70 0.07 2.53 -11.83
C LYS A 70 -0.23 1.92 -10.46
N ILE A 71 0.19 2.61 -9.40
CA ILE A 71 0.07 2.15 -8.01
C ILE A 71 -0.99 2.96 -7.25
N CYS A 72 -1.38 4.14 -7.74
CA CYS A 72 -2.43 4.96 -7.14
C CYS A 72 -3.85 4.66 -7.64
N TRP A 73 -3.98 4.13 -8.86
CA TRP A 73 -5.27 3.95 -9.55
C TRP A 73 -5.55 2.49 -9.92
#